data_AF-A0A7W0RN95-F1
#
_entry.id   AF-A0A7W0RN95-F1
#
_cell.length_a   1.000
_cell.length_b   1.000
_cell.length_c   1.000
_cell.angle_alpha   90.00
_cell.angle_beta   90.00
_cell.angle_gamma   90.00
#
_symmetry.space_group_name_H-M   'P 1'
#
loop_
_entity.id
_entity.type
_entity.pdbx_description
1 polymer ?
#
loop_
_entity_poly.entity_id
_entity_poly.type
_entity_poly.pdbx_seq_one_letter_code
_entity_poly.pdbx_strand_id
1 'polypeptide(L)'
;MPLLTLGLPGRVVGWLHDAGLPVTALETSAVRRGIGPGSSDTSIVLFDSRNASARTDADAAESLGYETIDAARLMTGPLSDEDPEHTLVPAASDPRRRFFEGLRPAIEAAGGVWTRISDFPHPFRWSVCDEDDGDASSLDSHREAAFATALGAFADLPSQGSSGRLAAGDWIKSCAVAGRPIRVAGEPAAVLSRHGFKASTAPLAWQTTLVDFAEWWRLRRRFTVRVVRRGRISEVETSLPESLADRLQPALEIWRGRHLAIVPLVHGRMILDDDSLPFQSNASRHFAGFTADAVDLDLSAVRDRTAITAPA
;
A
#
# COMPACT_ATOMS: atom_id res chain seq x y z
N MET A 1 3.40 15.43 -2.83
CA MET A 1 2.16 16.22 -2.73
C MET A 1 1.16 15.43 -1.91
N PRO A 2 0.43 16.01 -0.94
CA PRO A 2 -0.57 15.24 -0.19
C PRO A 2 -1.72 14.86 -1.12
N LEU A 3 -2.11 13.59 -1.11
CA LEU A 3 -3.34 13.14 -1.73
C LEU A 3 -4.48 13.43 -0.74
N LEU A 4 -5.25 14.46 -1.01
CA LEU A 4 -6.37 14.86 -0.17
C LEU A 4 -7.59 14.01 -0.50
N THR A 5 -8.39 13.64 0.50
CA THR A 5 -9.58 12.79 0.30
C THR A 5 -10.86 13.51 0.67
N LEU A 6 -11.93 13.24 -0.09
CA LEU A 6 -13.21 13.89 0.10
C LEU A 6 -14.38 12.93 -0.14
N GLY A 7 -15.12 12.62 0.93
CA GLY A 7 -16.35 11.83 0.85
C GLY A 7 -16.21 10.43 0.27
N LEU A 8 -14.99 9.85 0.33
CA LEU A 8 -14.71 8.51 -0.16
C LEU A 8 -15.41 7.43 0.68
N PRO A 9 -15.87 6.33 0.07
CA PRO A 9 -16.34 5.17 0.81
C PRO A 9 -15.25 4.62 1.71
N GLY A 10 -15.60 4.17 2.93
CA GLY A 10 -14.64 3.66 3.91
C GLY A 10 -13.73 2.54 3.38
N ARG A 11 -14.26 1.69 2.48
CA ARG A 11 -13.47 0.64 1.80
C ARG A 11 -12.31 1.21 0.96
N VAL A 12 -12.55 2.29 0.21
CA VAL A 12 -11.54 2.91 -0.66
C VAL A 12 -10.48 3.59 0.19
N VAL A 13 -10.89 4.24 1.28
CA VAL A 13 -9.95 4.77 2.29
C VAL A 13 -9.10 3.64 2.88
N GLY A 14 -9.71 2.50 3.21
CA GLY A 14 -9.01 1.29 3.63
C GLY A 14 -7.96 0.82 2.62
N TRP A 15 -8.31 0.73 1.33
CA TRP A 15 -7.38 0.38 0.27
C TRP A 15 -6.18 1.32 0.22
N LEU A 16 -6.42 2.64 0.26
CA LEU A 16 -5.34 3.64 0.24
C LEU A 16 -4.37 3.45 1.42
N HIS A 17 -4.89 3.22 2.63
CA HIS A 17 -4.07 2.96 3.81
C HIS A 17 -3.30 1.63 3.73
N ASP A 18 -3.94 0.57 3.24
CA ASP A 18 -3.27 -0.72 3.05
C ASP A 18 -2.17 -0.62 1.99
N ALA A 19 -2.40 0.12 0.90
CA ALA A 19 -1.36 0.43 -0.08
C ALA A 19 -0.26 1.34 0.51
N GLY A 20 -0.46 1.92 1.68
CA GLY A 20 0.47 2.84 2.36
C GLY A 20 0.53 4.20 1.70
N LEU A 21 -0.52 4.61 1.00
CA LEU A 21 -0.58 5.92 0.38
C LEU A 21 -0.77 6.99 1.47
N PRO A 22 0.05 8.06 1.45
CA PRO A 22 -0.12 9.18 2.37
C PRO A 22 -1.36 10.00 1.98
N VAL A 23 -2.46 9.76 2.67
CA VAL A 23 -3.74 10.43 2.44
C VAL A 23 -4.16 11.28 3.63
N THR A 24 -4.83 12.39 3.38
CA THR A 24 -5.35 13.29 4.43
C THR A 24 -6.73 13.77 4.04
N ALA A 25 -7.68 13.81 4.96
CA ALA A 25 -9.00 14.34 4.68
C ALA A 25 -8.92 15.85 4.39
N LEU A 26 -9.60 16.32 3.35
CA LEU A 26 -9.69 17.75 3.05
C LEU A 26 -10.59 18.45 4.07
N GLU A 27 -10.14 19.57 4.63
CA GLU A 27 -10.98 20.42 5.48
C GLU A 27 -12.02 21.17 4.64
N THR A 28 -13.20 20.57 4.46
CA THR A 28 -14.29 21.13 3.64
C THR A 28 -14.71 22.54 4.09
N SER A 29 -14.60 22.85 5.38
CA SER A 29 -14.90 24.19 5.89
C SER A 29 -13.94 25.26 5.37
N ALA A 30 -12.66 24.92 5.13
CA ALA A 30 -11.68 25.84 4.57
C ALA A 30 -11.96 26.09 3.10
N VAL A 31 -12.23 25.03 2.32
CA VAL A 31 -12.63 25.10 0.91
C VAL A 31 -13.87 25.98 0.73
N ARG A 32 -14.90 25.78 1.56
CA ARG A 32 -16.13 26.58 1.51
C ARG A 32 -15.94 28.05 1.88
N ARG A 33 -14.88 28.37 2.64
CA ARG A 33 -14.47 29.76 2.93
C ARG A 33 -13.59 30.37 1.82
N GLY A 34 -13.34 29.64 0.73
CA GLY A 34 -12.46 30.08 -0.35
C GLY A 34 -10.98 30.02 0.00
N ILE A 35 -10.59 29.24 1.01
CA ILE A 35 -9.20 29.07 1.41
C ILE A 35 -8.61 27.93 0.58
N GLY A 36 -7.89 28.31 -0.48
CA GLY A 36 -7.20 27.40 -1.39
C GLY A 36 -5.84 26.90 -0.86
N PRO A 37 -5.14 26.06 -1.65
CA PRO A 37 -3.78 25.69 -1.33
C PRO A 37 -2.89 26.94 -1.47
N GLY A 38 -1.79 27.02 -0.72
CA GLY A 38 -0.80 28.08 -0.91
C GLY A 38 -0.29 28.06 -2.36
N SER A 39 0.00 29.23 -2.93
CA SER A 39 0.19 29.48 -4.39
C SER A 39 1.32 28.70 -5.11
N SER A 40 1.98 27.74 -4.46
CA SER A 40 3.10 26.97 -5.04
C SER A 40 2.97 25.46 -4.91
N ASP A 41 1.97 24.95 -4.19
CA ASP A 41 1.81 23.52 -3.96
C ASP A 41 0.58 23.01 -4.73
N THR A 42 0.81 22.33 -5.86
CA THR A 42 -0.25 21.53 -6.50
C THR A 42 -0.72 20.51 -5.47
N SER A 43 -2.03 20.43 -5.25
CA SER A 43 -2.66 19.50 -4.33
C SER A 43 -3.75 18.75 -5.09
N ILE A 44 -3.75 17.41 -4.98
CA ILE A 44 -4.76 16.56 -5.62
C ILE A 44 -5.82 16.20 -4.60
N VAL A 45 -7.09 16.35 -4.97
CA VAL A 45 -8.26 15.91 -4.22
C VAL A 45 -8.86 14.67 -4.90
N LEU A 46 -8.79 13.53 -4.22
CA LEU A 46 -9.50 12.30 -4.58
C LEU A 46 -10.89 12.31 -3.94
N PHE A 47 -11.93 12.31 -4.76
CA PHE A 47 -13.33 12.36 -4.30
C PHE A 47 -14.17 11.24 -4.94
N ASP A 48 -15.40 11.04 -4.45
CA ASP A 48 -16.35 10.10 -5.05
C ASP A 48 -17.57 10.84 -5.57
N SER A 49 -17.74 10.92 -6.90
CA SER A 49 -18.84 11.66 -7.52
C SER A 49 -20.24 11.12 -7.22
N ARG A 50 -20.36 9.89 -6.70
CA ARG A 50 -21.62 9.30 -6.24
C ARG A 50 -22.09 9.93 -4.93
N ASN A 51 -21.19 10.54 -4.17
CA ASN A 51 -21.52 11.34 -3.00
C ASN A 51 -21.80 12.80 -3.42
N ALA A 52 -23.06 13.23 -3.32
CA ALA A 52 -23.47 14.56 -3.79
C ALA A 52 -22.77 15.71 -3.06
N SER A 53 -22.57 15.60 -1.74
CA SER A 53 -21.82 16.62 -0.99
C SER A 53 -20.36 16.64 -1.44
N ALA A 54 -19.80 15.46 -1.74
CA ALA A 54 -18.41 15.37 -2.14
C ALA A 54 -18.15 16.03 -3.48
N ARG A 55 -19.07 15.85 -4.43
CA ARG A 55 -19.03 16.52 -5.73
C ARG A 55 -19.07 18.04 -5.58
N THR A 56 -20.00 18.58 -4.80
CA THR A 56 -20.09 20.03 -4.56
C THR A 56 -18.80 20.61 -3.95
N ASP A 57 -18.21 19.91 -2.97
CA ASP A 57 -16.97 20.39 -2.36
C ASP A 57 -15.75 20.21 -3.29
N ALA A 58 -15.76 19.21 -4.17
CA ALA A 58 -14.74 19.02 -5.21
C ALA A 58 -14.80 20.12 -6.27
N ASP A 59 -15.99 20.50 -6.74
CA ASP A 59 -16.18 21.63 -7.67
C ASP A 59 -15.66 22.94 -7.04
N ALA A 60 -15.92 23.14 -5.74
CA ALA A 60 -15.38 24.27 -4.99
C ALA A 60 -13.85 24.21 -4.86
N ALA A 61 -13.26 23.03 -4.62
CA ALA A 61 -11.83 22.85 -4.59
C ALA A 61 -11.20 23.14 -5.97
N GLU A 62 -11.77 22.66 -7.07
CA GLU A 62 -11.29 22.95 -8.42
C GLU A 62 -11.27 24.46 -8.70
N SER A 63 -12.31 25.20 -8.26
CA SER A 63 -12.35 26.67 -8.36
C SER A 63 -11.24 27.40 -7.58
N LEU A 64 -10.62 26.71 -6.61
CA LEU A 64 -9.49 27.20 -5.82
C LEU A 64 -8.13 26.68 -6.34
N GLY A 65 -8.11 25.99 -7.48
CA GLY A 65 -6.89 25.50 -8.13
C GLY A 65 -6.40 24.13 -7.61
N TYR A 66 -7.25 23.37 -6.93
CA TYR A 66 -6.95 21.96 -6.66
C TYR A 66 -7.16 21.13 -7.93
N GLU A 67 -6.28 20.16 -8.16
CA GLU A 67 -6.52 19.09 -9.14
C GLU A 67 -7.48 18.07 -8.54
N THR A 68 -8.45 17.56 -9.29
CA THR A 68 -9.45 16.61 -8.76
C THR A 68 -9.43 15.27 -9.51
N ILE A 69 -9.59 14.17 -8.77
CA ILE A 69 -9.68 12.82 -9.32
C ILE A 69 -10.95 12.16 -8.78
N ASP A 70 -11.81 11.69 -9.68
CA ASP A 70 -13.05 10.99 -9.31
C ASP A 70 -12.81 9.48 -9.17
N ALA A 71 -12.76 9.00 -7.92
CA ALA A 71 -12.59 7.59 -7.57
C ALA A 71 -13.67 6.68 -8.18
N ALA A 72 -14.90 7.18 -8.37
CA ALA A 72 -15.98 6.38 -8.95
C ALA A 72 -15.64 5.96 -10.39
N ARG A 73 -15.05 6.88 -11.17
CA ARG A 73 -14.59 6.61 -12.55
C ARG A 73 -13.45 5.61 -12.59
N LEU A 74 -12.55 5.63 -11.60
CA LEU A 74 -11.44 4.67 -11.53
C LEU A 74 -11.92 3.23 -11.29
N MET A 75 -13.06 3.04 -10.63
CA MET A 75 -13.62 1.72 -10.37
C MET A 75 -14.46 1.17 -11.54
N THR A 76 -15.06 2.05 -12.34
CA THR A 76 -16.03 1.68 -13.40
C THR A 76 -15.51 1.89 -14.83
N GLY A 77 -14.43 2.64 -15.02
CA GLY A 77 -13.90 2.96 -16.33
C GLY A 77 -13.32 1.74 -17.06
N PRO A 78 -13.40 1.70 -18.40
CA PRO A 78 -12.63 0.74 -19.18
C PRO A 78 -11.14 0.99 -18.90
N LEU A 79 -10.37 -0.06 -18.67
CA LEU A 79 -8.91 0.02 -18.68
C LEU A 79 -8.52 0.63 -20.04
N SER A 80 -7.77 1.73 -20.06
CA SER A 80 -7.36 2.34 -21.32
C SER A 80 -6.55 1.32 -22.11
N ASP A 81 -7.06 0.90 -23.27
CA ASP A 81 -6.45 -0.08 -24.18
C ASP A 81 -5.09 0.37 -24.78
N GLU A 82 -4.51 1.48 -24.31
CA GLU A 82 -3.30 2.08 -24.88
C GLU A 82 -1.97 1.50 -24.39
N ASP A 83 -1.97 0.49 -23.52
CA ASP A 83 -0.74 -0.24 -23.18
C ASP A 83 -0.79 -1.68 -23.75
N PRO A 84 -0.36 -1.88 -25.01
CA PRO A 84 -0.43 -3.17 -25.71
C PRO A 84 0.47 -4.27 -25.11
N GLU A 85 1.24 -3.98 -24.05
CA GLU A 85 2.08 -4.97 -23.35
C GLU A 85 1.46 -5.52 -22.06
N HIS A 86 0.25 -5.10 -21.67
CA HIS A 86 -0.48 -5.73 -20.58
C HIS A 86 -1.09 -7.08 -21.01
N THR A 87 -0.22 -8.09 -21.00
CA THR A 87 -0.55 -9.52 -21.04
C THR A 87 -1.80 -9.84 -20.21
N LEU A 88 -2.91 -10.18 -20.89
CA LEU A 88 -4.07 -10.95 -20.43
C LEU A 88 -4.34 -10.94 -18.91
N VAL A 89 -4.75 -9.79 -18.35
CA VAL A 89 -5.45 -9.78 -17.06
C VAL A 89 -6.94 -10.05 -17.36
N PRO A 90 -7.54 -11.13 -16.83
CA PRO A 90 -8.94 -11.44 -17.11
C PRO A 90 -9.87 -10.27 -16.75
N ALA A 91 -10.91 -10.06 -17.58
CA ALA A 91 -11.92 -9.00 -17.45
C ALA A 91 -12.72 -9.00 -16.12
N ALA A 92 -12.46 -9.95 -15.21
CA ALA A 92 -12.94 -9.96 -13.83
C ALA A 92 -11.90 -9.40 -12.83
N SER A 93 -11.09 -8.42 -13.26
CA SER A 93 -10.06 -7.80 -12.41
C SER A 93 -10.69 -7.26 -11.12
N ASP A 94 -10.10 -7.62 -9.98
CA ASP A 94 -10.44 -7.10 -8.66
C ASP A 94 -10.64 -5.56 -8.71
N PRO A 95 -11.79 -5.02 -8.27
CA PRO A 95 -12.04 -3.58 -8.23
C PRO A 95 -10.91 -2.77 -7.56
N ARG A 96 -10.24 -3.36 -6.57
CA ARG A 96 -9.11 -2.75 -5.86
C ARG A 96 -7.89 -2.58 -6.76
N ARG A 97 -7.52 -3.63 -7.49
CA ARG A 97 -6.41 -3.58 -8.45
C ARG A 97 -6.68 -2.55 -9.53
N ARG A 98 -7.87 -2.60 -10.15
CA ARG A 98 -8.29 -1.64 -11.18
C ARG A 98 -8.25 -0.21 -10.65
N PHE A 99 -8.75 0.02 -9.43
CA PHE A 99 -8.71 1.33 -8.80
C PHE A 99 -7.28 1.88 -8.74
N PHE A 100 -6.29 1.06 -8.35
CA PHE A 100 -4.91 1.49 -8.33
C PHE A 100 -4.31 1.68 -9.73
N GLU A 101 -4.60 0.78 -10.68
CA GLU A 101 -4.20 0.90 -12.09
C GLU A 101 -4.69 2.21 -12.72
N GLY A 102 -5.87 2.70 -12.34
CA GLY A 102 -6.37 4.01 -12.76
C GLY A 102 -5.85 5.18 -11.91
N LEU A 103 -5.73 5.02 -10.59
CA LEU A 103 -5.36 6.11 -9.68
C LEU A 103 -3.95 6.61 -9.95
N ARG A 104 -3.02 5.70 -10.23
CA ARG A 104 -1.61 6.08 -10.40
C ARG A 104 -1.41 7.01 -11.60
N PRO A 105 -1.81 6.64 -12.83
CA PRO A 105 -1.71 7.54 -13.98
C PRO A 105 -2.45 8.86 -13.76
N ALA A 106 -3.61 8.83 -13.10
CA ALA A 106 -4.35 10.06 -12.79
C ALA A 106 -3.56 11.01 -11.86
N ILE A 107 -2.87 10.47 -10.84
CA ILE A 107 -1.98 11.26 -9.97
C ILE A 107 -0.81 11.83 -10.77
N GLU A 108 -0.17 11.02 -11.62
CA GLU A 108 0.98 11.46 -12.44
C GLU A 108 0.56 12.52 -13.48
N ALA A 109 -0.62 12.37 -14.10
CA ALA A 109 -1.16 13.33 -15.07
C ALA A 109 -1.49 14.69 -14.44
N ALA A 110 -1.90 14.71 -13.18
CA ALA A 110 -2.11 15.92 -12.39
C ALA A 110 -0.80 16.51 -11.81
N GLY A 111 0.36 16.12 -12.35
CA GLY A 111 1.68 16.62 -11.93
C GLY A 111 2.17 16.04 -10.60
N GLY A 112 1.49 15.02 -10.08
CA GLY A 112 1.84 14.32 -8.86
C GLY A 112 2.95 13.30 -9.03
N VAL A 113 3.34 12.71 -7.90
CA VAL A 113 4.26 11.57 -7.85
C VAL A 113 3.60 10.47 -7.05
N TRP A 114 3.66 9.25 -7.57
CA TRP A 114 3.23 8.09 -6.82
C TRP A 114 4.25 7.75 -5.73
N THR A 115 3.90 8.06 -4.49
CA THR A 115 4.70 7.75 -3.30
C THR A 115 3.87 6.98 -2.29
N ARG A 116 4.45 5.98 -1.64
CA ARG A 116 3.80 5.21 -0.58
C ARG A 116 4.80 4.71 0.44
N ILE A 117 4.31 4.31 1.60
CA ILE A 117 5.12 3.63 2.60
C ILE A 117 5.39 2.19 2.14
N SER A 118 6.63 1.74 2.26
CA SER A 118 7.07 0.40 1.86
C SER A 118 6.27 -0.68 2.58
N ASP A 119 6.04 -1.80 1.90
CA ASP A 119 5.33 -2.96 2.47
C ASP A 119 6.07 -3.58 3.66
N PHE A 120 7.39 -3.45 3.67
CA PHE A 120 8.31 -4.07 4.61
C PHE A 120 9.22 -3.00 5.23
N PRO A 121 9.76 -3.24 6.43
CA PRO A 121 10.79 -2.36 6.99
C PRO A 121 12.04 -2.39 6.11
N HIS A 122 12.73 -1.26 6.01
CA HIS A 122 13.98 -1.15 5.28
C HIS A 122 15.07 -2.02 5.95
N PRO A 123 15.91 -2.73 5.18
CA PRO A 123 16.06 -2.71 3.72
C PRO A 123 15.26 -3.79 2.96
N PHE A 124 14.31 -4.45 3.61
CA PHE A 124 13.65 -5.62 3.06
C PHE A 124 12.68 -5.29 1.92
N ARG A 125 12.50 -6.26 1.02
CA ARG A 125 11.67 -6.13 -0.20
C ARG A 125 10.55 -7.16 -0.32
N TRP A 126 10.60 -8.18 0.53
CA TRP A 126 9.61 -9.24 0.67
C TRP A 126 9.80 -9.88 2.04
N SER A 127 8.84 -10.69 2.49
CA SER A 127 8.93 -11.40 3.76
C SER A 127 8.63 -12.88 3.63
N VAL A 128 9.17 -13.63 4.58
CA VAL A 128 8.83 -15.03 4.85
C VAL A 128 8.46 -15.13 6.31
N CYS A 129 7.20 -15.43 6.58
CA CYS A 129 6.62 -15.42 7.90
C CYS A 129 6.36 -16.85 8.37
N ASP A 130 6.88 -17.21 9.55
CA ASP A 130 6.50 -18.43 10.24
C ASP A 130 5.04 -18.33 10.73
N GLU A 131 4.26 -19.38 10.47
CA GLU A 131 2.88 -19.52 10.96
C GLU A 131 2.80 -20.09 12.38
N ASP A 132 3.83 -20.82 12.84
CA ASP A 132 3.84 -21.44 14.17
C ASP A 132 4.11 -20.38 15.25
N ASP A 133 3.10 -19.55 15.51
CA ASP A 133 3.01 -18.85 16.78
C ASP A 133 2.63 -19.90 17.83
N GLY A 134 3.58 -20.27 18.69
CA GLY A 134 3.35 -21.17 19.84
C GLY A 134 2.24 -20.72 20.82
N ASP A 135 1.54 -19.62 20.52
CA ASP A 135 0.38 -19.13 21.22
C ASP A 135 -0.68 -18.58 20.23
N ALA A 136 -1.52 -19.46 19.71
CA ALA A 136 -2.62 -19.13 18.78
C ALA A 136 -3.61 -18.08 19.33
N SER A 137 -3.59 -17.80 20.65
CA SER A 137 -4.42 -16.76 21.27
C SER A 137 -3.99 -15.33 20.87
N SER A 138 -2.72 -15.14 20.50
CA SER A 138 -2.16 -13.86 20.04
C SER A 138 -2.78 -13.41 18.70
N LEU A 139 -2.90 -14.34 17.74
CA LEU A 139 -3.43 -14.06 16.40
C LEU A 139 -4.91 -13.63 16.41
N ASP A 140 -5.73 -14.13 17.35
CA ASP A 140 -7.13 -13.73 17.49
C ASP A 140 -7.28 -12.25 17.91
N SER A 141 -6.37 -11.73 18.74
CA SER A 141 -6.27 -10.28 19.00
C SER A 141 -5.74 -9.47 17.81
N HIS A 142 -5.07 -10.12 16.85
CA HIS A 142 -4.53 -9.50 15.63
C HIS A 142 -5.44 -9.63 14.40
N ARG A 143 -6.56 -10.35 14.49
CA ARG A 143 -7.61 -10.45 13.45
C ARG A 143 -8.45 -9.19 13.32
N GLU A 144 -7.80 -8.02 13.23
CA GLU A 144 -8.47 -6.82 12.73
C GLU A 144 -8.75 -6.98 11.23
N ALA A 145 -9.89 -6.46 10.76
CA ALA A 145 -10.26 -6.48 9.34
C ALA A 145 -9.13 -5.94 8.43
N ALA A 146 -8.36 -4.97 8.94
CA ALA A 146 -7.17 -4.40 8.32
C ALA A 146 -6.07 -5.44 8.00
N PHE A 147 -5.82 -6.37 8.92
CA PHE A 147 -4.81 -7.41 8.75
C PHE A 147 -5.36 -8.60 7.96
N ALA A 148 -6.66 -8.88 8.05
CA ALA A 148 -7.32 -9.92 7.27
C ALA A 148 -7.12 -9.74 5.75
N THR A 149 -7.17 -8.51 5.26
CA THR A 149 -6.83 -8.18 3.86
C THR A 149 -5.38 -8.49 3.52
N ALA A 150 -4.43 -8.07 4.36
CA ALA A 150 -3.02 -8.40 4.17
C ALA A 150 -2.81 -9.92 4.19
N LEU A 151 -3.49 -10.63 5.10
CA LEU A 151 -3.47 -12.09 5.17
C LEU A 151 -4.03 -12.74 3.88
N GLY A 152 -5.09 -12.20 3.30
CA GLY A 152 -5.62 -12.69 2.02
C GLY A 152 -4.62 -12.62 0.85
N ALA A 153 -3.59 -11.78 0.96
CA ALA A 153 -2.59 -11.60 -0.09
C ALA A 153 -1.34 -12.48 0.07
N PHE A 154 -1.16 -13.13 1.22
CA PHE A 154 -0.05 -14.05 1.44
C PHE A 154 -0.10 -15.19 0.44
N ALA A 155 1.08 -15.55 -0.04
CA ALA A 155 1.24 -16.69 -0.90
C ALA A 155 1.49 -17.92 0.00
N ASP A 156 0.67 -18.97 -0.18
CA ASP A 156 0.88 -20.25 0.49
C ASP A 156 1.84 -21.13 -0.30
N LEU A 157 2.83 -21.69 0.38
CA LEU A 157 3.82 -22.54 -0.25
C LEU A 157 3.12 -23.76 -0.89
N PRO A 158 3.33 -24.04 -2.20
CA PRO A 158 2.61 -25.13 -2.85
C PRO A 158 2.93 -26.47 -2.18
N SER A 159 1.89 -27.21 -1.81
CA SER A 159 2.02 -28.57 -1.29
C SER A 159 2.59 -29.51 -2.36
N GLN A 160 3.44 -30.45 -1.93
CA GLN A 160 4.03 -31.47 -2.79
C GLN A 160 2.90 -32.30 -3.42
N GLY A 161 2.71 -32.21 -4.74
CA GLY A 161 1.71 -33.00 -5.48
C GLY A 161 0.76 -32.21 -6.38
N SER A 162 0.82 -30.87 -6.38
CA SER A 162 0.00 -30.06 -7.30
C SER A 162 0.56 -30.08 -8.73
N SER A 163 0.07 -31.01 -9.54
CA SER A 163 0.36 -31.11 -10.98
C SER A 163 -0.03 -29.79 -11.67
N GLY A 164 0.97 -29.02 -12.10
CA GLY A 164 0.78 -27.73 -12.79
C GLY A 164 1.28 -26.49 -12.04
N ARG A 165 1.76 -26.59 -10.80
CA ARG A 165 2.40 -25.45 -10.10
C ARG A 165 3.91 -25.42 -10.35
N LEU A 166 4.47 -24.21 -10.40
CA LEU A 166 5.93 -23.98 -10.41
C LEU A 166 6.59 -24.80 -9.30
N ALA A 167 7.81 -25.29 -9.54
CA ALA A 167 8.63 -25.86 -8.48
C ALA A 167 8.70 -24.86 -7.31
N ALA A 168 8.64 -25.34 -6.06
CA ALA A 168 8.54 -24.47 -4.88
C ALA A 168 9.62 -23.38 -4.84
N GLY A 169 10.85 -23.70 -5.26
CA GLY A 169 11.92 -22.71 -5.39
C GLY A 169 11.61 -21.60 -6.42
N ASP A 170 11.13 -21.95 -7.61
CA ASP A 170 10.78 -20.94 -8.63
C ASP A 170 9.55 -20.12 -8.24
N TRP A 171 8.62 -20.72 -7.49
CA TRP A 171 7.50 -20.01 -6.90
C TRP A 171 7.95 -18.99 -5.83
N ILE A 172 8.88 -19.37 -4.93
CA ILE A 172 9.47 -18.44 -3.96
C ILE A 172 10.19 -17.30 -4.69
N LYS A 173 10.94 -17.59 -5.78
CA LYS A 173 11.61 -16.54 -6.60
C LYS A 173 10.59 -15.57 -7.17
N SER A 174 9.48 -16.09 -7.70
CA SER A 174 8.39 -15.27 -8.24
C SER A 174 7.80 -14.35 -7.16
N CYS A 175 7.55 -14.87 -5.95
CA CYS A 175 7.08 -14.07 -4.82
C CYS A 175 8.10 -12.99 -4.42
N ALA A 176 9.39 -13.34 -4.32
CA ALA A 176 10.46 -12.39 -3.99
C ALA A 176 10.56 -11.25 -5.03
N VAL A 177 10.49 -11.58 -6.31
CA VAL A 177 10.51 -10.63 -7.43
C VAL A 177 9.25 -9.75 -7.46
N ALA A 178 8.10 -10.30 -7.08
CA ALA A 178 6.84 -9.55 -6.97
C ALA A 178 6.71 -8.78 -5.64
N GLY A 179 7.64 -8.95 -4.68
CA GLY A 179 7.55 -8.35 -3.35
C GLY A 179 6.38 -8.89 -2.52
N ARG A 180 6.00 -10.15 -2.72
CA ARG A 180 4.88 -10.79 -2.01
C ARG A 180 5.34 -11.48 -0.73
N PRO A 181 4.60 -11.32 0.39
CA PRO A 181 4.88 -12.04 1.61
C PRO A 181 4.50 -13.52 1.44
N ILE A 182 5.31 -14.41 1.99
CA ILE A 182 5.10 -15.86 1.99
C ILE A 182 4.86 -16.34 3.41
N ARG A 183 3.91 -17.27 3.57
CA ARG A 183 3.71 -18.00 4.82
C ARG A 183 4.33 -19.38 4.73
N VAL A 184 4.96 -19.79 5.83
CA VAL A 184 5.63 -21.09 5.94
C VAL A 184 5.33 -21.72 7.28
N ALA A 185 5.24 -23.05 7.31
CA ALA A 185 5.22 -23.80 8.55
C ALA A 185 6.67 -24.10 8.99
N GLY A 186 7.09 -23.49 10.09
CA GLY A 186 8.40 -23.63 10.70
C GLY A 186 9.42 -22.58 10.26
N GLU A 187 10.60 -22.65 10.86
CA GLU A 187 11.63 -21.61 10.78
C GLU A 187 11.93 -21.15 9.33
N PRO A 188 11.72 -19.85 9.00
CA PRO A 188 11.86 -19.33 7.63
C PRO A 188 13.20 -19.66 6.97
N ALA A 189 14.30 -19.55 7.71
CA ALA A 189 15.65 -19.84 7.20
C ALA A 189 15.80 -21.29 6.75
N ALA A 190 15.24 -22.23 7.54
CA ALA A 190 15.25 -23.65 7.23
C ALA A 190 14.36 -23.98 6.03
N VAL A 191 13.20 -23.34 5.91
CA VAL A 191 12.29 -23.50 4.76
C VAL A 191 12.95 -23.01 3.47
N LEU A 192 13.51 -21.80 3.48
CA LEU A 192 14.22 -21.24 2.33
C LEU A 192 15.39 -22.13 1.90
N SER A 193 16.20 -22.59 2.86
CA SER A 193 17.35 -23.47 2.59
C SER A 193 16.94 -24.78 1.93
N ARG A 194 15.83 -25.41 2.38
CA ARG A 194 15.28 -26.63 1.77
C ARG A 194 14.88 -26.44 0.31
N HIS A 195 14.50 -25.23 -0.09
CA HIS A 195 14.12 -24.89 -1.45
C HIS A 195 15.23 -24.21 -2.26
N GLY A 196 16.48 -24.31 -1.80
CA GLY A 196 17.66 -23.83 -2.53
C GLY A 196 17.91 -22.33 -2.41
N PHE A 197 17.21 -21.62 -1.51
CA PHE A 197 17.50 -20.24 -1.17
C PHE A 197 18.53 -20.18 -0.04
N LYS A 198 19.73 -19.72 -0.37
CA LYS A 198 20.74 -19.39 0.64
C LYS A 198 20.45 -17.99 1.18
N ALA A 199 20.76 -17.72 2.45
CA ALA A 199 20.64 -16.38 3.03
C ALA A 199 21.37 -15.31 2.17
N SER A 200 22.50 -15.66 1.55
CA SER A 200 23.24 -14.79 0.62
C SER A 200 22.51 -14.49 -0.70
N THR A 201 21.56 -15.33 -1.12
CA THR A 201 20.76 -15.16 -2.34
C THR A 201 19.46 -14.39 -2.10
N ALA A 202 19.09 -14.16 -0.83
CA ALA A 202 17.91 -13.40 -0.43
C ALA A 202 18.23 -12.37 0.68
N PRO A 203 19.25 -11.51 0.51
CA PRO A 203 19.68 -10.59 1.57
C PRO A 203 18.62 -9.53 1.93
N LEU A 204 17.59 -9.38 1.09
CA LEU A 204 16.49 -8.43 1.27
C LEU A 204 15.17 -9.13 1.67
N ALA A 205 15.23 -10.39 2.12
CA ALA A 205 14.09 -11.09 2.68
C ALA A 205 13.97 -10.81 4.18
N TRP A 206 12.82 -10.29 4.61
CA TRP A 206 12.50 -10.20 6.03
C TRP A 206 12.00 -11.54 6.53
N GLN A 207 12.86 -12.26 7.25
CA GLN A 207 12.51 -13.53 7.90
C GLN A 207 11.98 -13.21 9.30
N THR A 208 10.71 -13.52 9.55
CA THR A 208 9.98 -13.03 10.72
C THR A 208 8.85 -13.98 11.14
N THR A 209 8.16 -13.71 12.23
CA THR A 209 6.89 -14.37 12.58
C THR A 209 5.70 -13.64 11.94
N LEU A 210 4.55 -14.31 11.86
CA LEU A 210 3.31 -13.66 11.42
C LEU A 210 2.87 -12.54 12.38
N VAL A 211 3.10 -12.70 13.69
CA VAL A 211 2.87 -11.66 14.71
C VAL A 211 3.69 -10.40 14.46
N ASP A 212 5.02 -10.53 14.29
CA ASP A 212 5.89 -9.38 14.04
C ASP A 212 5.52 -8.66 12.72
N PHE A 213 5.13 -9.44 11.70
CA PHE A 213 4.62 -8.88 10.46
C PHE A 213 3.30 -8.12 10.65
N ALA A 214 2.38 -8.66 11.45
CA ALA A 214 1.12 -8.01 11.79
C ALA A 214 1.34 -6.71 12.57
N GLU A 215 2.24 -6.72 13.56
CA GLU A 215 2.63 -5.53 14.31
C GLU A 215 3.18 -4.44 13.39
N TRP A 216 4.12 -4.79 12.52
CA TRP A 216 4.64 -3.88 11.50
C TRP A 216 3.52 -3.30 10.63
N TRP A 217 2.59 -4.14 10.17
CA TRP A 217 1.49 -3.70 9.32
C TRP A 217 0.56 -2.70 10.01
N ARG A 218 0.25 -2.93 11.29
CA ARG A 218 -0.53 -1.99 12.10
C ARG A 218 0.19 -0.65 12.29
N LEU A 219 1.48 -0.71 12.57
CA LEU A 219 2.32 0.48 12.76
C LEU A 219 2.40 1.29 11.47
N ARG A 220 2.63 0.62 10.34
CA ARG A 220 2.68 1.21 9.00
C ARG A 220 1.45 2.04 8.68
N ARG A 221 0.24 1.57 9.03
CA ARG A 221 -1.01 2.30 8.80
C ARG A 221 -1.16 3.59 9.63
N ARG A 222 -0.37 3.75 10.69
CA ARG A 222 -0.40 4.92 11.59
C ARG A 222 0.60 6.00 11.20
N PHE A 223 1.49 5.73 10.26
CA PHE A 223 2.48 6.71 9.82
C PHE A 223 1.82 7.81 9.02
N THR A 224 2.07 9.04 9.44
CA THR A 224 1.74 10.22 8.67
C THR A 224 2.99 10.66 7.94
N VAL A 225 2.92 10.59 6.62
CA VAL A 225 3.97 11.09 5.73
C VAL A 225 3.36 12.17 4.86
N ARG A 226 3.98 13.34 4.84
CA ARG A 226 3.65 14.40 3.90
C ARG A 226 4.80 14.53 2.93
N VAL A 227 4.53 14.33 1.65
CA VAL A 227 5.49 14.63 0.59
C VAL A 227 5.05 15.94 -0.06
N VAL A 228 5.96 16.86 -0.34
CA VAL A 228 5.73 18.09 -1.12
C VAL A 228 6.81 18.16 -2.19
N ARG A 229 6.42 18.26 -3.46
CA ARG A 229 7.37 18.31 -4.57
C ARG A 229 7.47 19.73 -5.10
N ARG A 230 8.70 20.24 -5.23
CA ARG A 230 9.04 21.56 -5.77
C ARG A 230 10.09 21.37 -6.87
N GLY A 231 9.62 21.20 -8.10
CA GLY A 231 10.48 20.88 -9.24
C GLY A 231 11.16 19.51 -9.09
N ARG A 232 12.47 19.53 -8.85
CA ARG A 232 13.32 18.33 -8.65
C ARG A 232 13.55 17.97 -7.18
N ILE A 233 13.02 18.77 -6.26
CA ILE A 233 13.20 18.53 -4.84
C ILE A 233 11.89 18.05 -4.25
N SER A 234 11.94 16.93 -3.55
CA SER A 234 10.83 16.41 -2.75
C SER A 234 11.15 16.58 -1.27
N GLU A 235 10.38 17.42 -0.60
CA GLU A 235 10.38 17.57 0.86
C GLU A 235 9.47 16.51 1.47
N VAL A 236 10.02 15.70 2.36
CA VAL A 236 9.29 14.63 3.05
C VAL A 236 9.28 14.95 4.54
N GLU A 237 8.10 15.18 5.09
CA GLU A 237 7.88 15.36 6.51
C GLU A 237 7.23 14.09 7.07
N THR A 238 7.81 13.52 8.11
CA THR A 238 7.30 12.30 8.74
C THR A 238 7.06 12.53 10.23
N SER A 239 5.89 12.06 10.67
CA SER A 239 5.60 11.90 12.09
C SER A 239 5.65 10.41 12.42
N LEU A 240 6.77 10.01 13.01
CA LEU A 240 7.03 8.64 13.45
C LEU A 240 7.12 8.64 14.99
N PRO A 241 6.50 7.67 15.69
CA PRO A 241 6.78 7.46 17.10
C PRO A 241 8.27 7.16 17.29
N GLU A 242 8.97 7.91 18.15
CA GLU A 242 10.42 7.77 18.36
C GLU A 242 10.83 6.33 18.75
N SER A 243 10.03 5.68 19.59
CA SER A 243 10.28 4.30 20.05
C SER A 243 10.25 3.25 18.94
N LEU A 244 9.79 3.59 17.74
CA LEU A 244 9.66 2.67 16.63
C LEU A 244 10.89 2.63 15.72
N ALA A 245 11.60 3.76 15.60
CA ALA A 245 12.74 3.91 14.71
C ALA A 245 13.89 2.96 15.08
N ASP A 246 13.97 2.55 16.35
CA ASP A 246 15.02 1.69 16.87
C ASP A 246 14.84 0.20 16.54
N ARG A 247 13.61 -0.25 16.24
CA ARG A 247 13.33 -1.66 15.91
C ARG A 247 13.12 -1.90 14.42
N LEU A 248 12.30 -1.07 13.77
CA LEU A 248 11.90 -1.24 12.38
C LEU A 248 11.98 0.11 11.66
N GLN A 249 12.82 0.19 10.63
CA GLN A 249 13.00 1.43 9.88
C GLN A 249 11.96 1.52 8.74
N PRO A 250 10.98 2.44 8.80
CA PRO A 250 10.09 2.64 7.67
C PRO A 250 10.83 3.22 6.47
N ALA A 251 10.29 2.98 5.28
CA ALA A 251 10.82 3.56 4.05
C ALA A 251 9.71 4.06 3.14
N LEU A 252 10.03 5.10 2.38
CA LEU A 252 9.20 5.64 1.32
C LEU A 252 9.58 4.99 -0.01
N GLU A 253 8.59 4.43 -0.70
CA GLU A 253 8.69 4.01 -2.09
C GLU A 253 8.27 5.16 -2.99
N ILE A 254 9.13 5.51 -3.94
CA ILE A 254 8.89 6.53 -4.96
C ILE A 254 8.91 5.85 -6.31
N TRP A 255 7.83 6.00 -7.07
CA TRP A 255 7.66 5.33 -8.36
C TRP A 255 7.73 6.33 -9.52
N ARG A 256 8.38 5.91 -10.63
CA ARG A 256 8.43 6.62 -11.92
C ARG A 256 8.34 5.63 -13.07
N GLY A 257 7.18 5.57 -13.73
CA GLY A 257 6.88 4.48 -14.66
C GLY A 257 7.12 3.11 -14.01
N ARG A 258 8.02 2.29 -14.57
CA ARG A 258 8.34 0.97 -14.00
C ARG A 258 9.50 0.98 -13.00
N HIS A 259 10.00 2.16 -12.62
CA HIS A 259 11.14 2.29 -11.73
C HIS A 259 10.71 2.62 -10.31
N LEU A 260 11.39 2.01 -9.34
CA LEU A 260 11.17 2.18 -7.92
C LEU A 260 12.47 2.64 -7.25
N ALA A 261 12.38 3.71 -6.45
CA ALA A 261 13.38 4.06 -5.45
C ALA A 261 12.82 3.82 -4.05
N ILE A 262 13.64 3.30 -3.14
CA ILE A 262 13.28 3.08 -1.73
C ILE A 262 14.19 3.95 -0.88
N VAL A 263 13.59 4.80 -0.05
CA VAL A 263 14.32 5.75 0.81
C VAL A 263 13.95 5.50 2.27
N PRO A 264 14.90 5.17 3.16
CA PRO A 264 14.60 5.05 4.57
C PRO A 264 14.08 6.38 5.11
N LEU A 265 13.00 6.33 5.87
CA LEU A 265 12.40 7.50 6.51
C LEU A 265 13.11 7.77 7.83
N VAL A 266 13.33 9.06 8.10
CA VAL A 266 13.84 9.58 9.38
C VAL A 266 12.80 10.50 9.97
N HIS A 267 12.73 10.58 11.31
CA HIS A 267 11.81 11.47 12.00
C HIS A 267 12.04 12.94 11.58
N GLY A 268 10.96 13.69 11.39
CA GLY A 268 11.01 15.09 11.01
C GLY A 268 11.08 15.30 9.49
N ARG A 269 11.91 16.25 9.06
CA ARG A 269 11.96 16.72 7.67
C ARG A 269 13.20 16.18 6.94
N MET A 270 12.98 15.59 5.78
CA MET A 270 13.99 15.11 4.85
C MET A 270 13.83 15.82 3.50
N ILE A 271 14.94 16.11 2.83
CA ILE A 271 14.96 16.71 1.49
C ILE A 271 15.56 15.67 0.54
N LEU A 272 14.81 15.33 -0.50
CA LEU A 272 15.21 14.37 -1.53
C LEU A 272 15.42 15.11 -2.85
N ASP A 273 16.60 14.95 -3.43
CA ASP A 273 16.82 15.32 -4.83
C ASP A 273 16.41 14.15 -5.71
N ASP A 274 15.36 14.37 -6.49
CA ASP A 274 14.73 13.41 -7.38
C ASP A 274 15.69 12.82 -8.42
N ASP A 275 16.73 13.55 -8.83
CA ASP A 275 17.71 13.09 -9.83
C ASP A 275 18.83 12.25 -9.19
N SER A 276 18.97 12.31 -7.85
CA SER A 276 19.97 11.56 -7.09
C SER A 276 19.50 10.19 -6.61
N LEU A 277 18.19 9.90 -6.72
CA LEU A 277 17.61 8.68 -6.19
C LEU A 277 17.99 7.45 -7.03
N PRO A 278 18.41 6.33 -6.41
CA PRO A 278 18.82 5.12 -7.11
C PRO A 278 17.60 4.31 -7.57
N PHE A 279 16.98 4.74 -8.67
CA PHE A 279 15.85 4.04 -9.28
C PHE A 279 16.26 2.68 -9.85
N GLN A 280 15.48 1.65 -9.52
CA GLN A 280 15.65 0.30 -10.04
C GLN A 280 14.40 -0.09 -10.82
N SER A 281 14.58 -0.71 -11.99
CA SER A 281 13.46 -1.26 -12.74
C SER A 281 12.80 -2.38 -11.93
N ASN A 282 11.48 -2.29 -11.75
CA ASN A 282 10.68 -3.27 -11.05
C ASN A 282 9.38 -3.52 -11.82
N ALA A 283 9.50 -4.31 -12.89
CA ALA A 283 8.42 -4.61 -13.80
C ALA A 283 7.36 -5.56 -13.21
N SER A 284 7.71 -6.33 -12.18
CA SER A 284 6.90 -7.41 -11.60
C SER A 284 6.10 -7.00 -10.37
N ARG A 285 6.56 -6.00 -9.63
CA ARG A 285 5.88 -5.54 -8.42
C ARG A 285 4.81 -4.52 -8.79
N HIS A 286 3.60 -4.74 -8.26
CA HIS A 286 2.53 -3.77 -8.38
C HIS A 286 2.87 -2.51 -7.56
N PHE A 287 2.60 -1.33 -8.10
CA PHE A 287 2.96 -0.05 -7.47
C PHE A 287 2.17 0.27 -6.20
N ALA A 288 1.02 -0.40 -5.98
CA ALA A 288 0.30 -0.40 -4.69
C ALA A 288 0.77 -1.50 -3.71
N GLY A 289 1.92 -2.14 -4.01
CA GLY A 289 2.47 -3.24 -3.22
C GLY A 289 1.70 -4.54 -3.40
N PHE A 290 1.99 -5.51 -2.54
CA PHE A 290 1.33 -6.83 -2.60
C PHE A 290 -0.17 -6.77 -2.29
N THR A 291 -0.66 -5.66 -1.70
CA THR A 291 -2.08 -5.52 -1.36
C THR A 291 -2.97 -5.18 -2.55
N ALA A 292 -2.41 -4.89 -3.72
CA ALA A 292 -3.22 -4.66 -4.92
C ALA A 292 -4.05 -5.88 -5.33
N ASP A 293 -3.50 -7.07 -5.10
CA ASP A 293 -4.15 -8.35 -5.37
C ASP A 293 -4.80 -8.95 -4.12
N ALA A 294 -4.90 -8.19 -3.03
CA ALA A 294 -5.58 -8.65 -1.82
C ALA A 294 -7.08 -8.75 -2.07
N VAL A 295 -7.63 -9.95 -1.89
CA VAL A 295 -9.08 -10.16 -1.95
C VAL A 295 -9.71 -9.46 -0.76
N ASP A 296 -10.60 -8.51 -1.02
CA ASP A 296 -11.50 -7.99 0.01
C ASP A 296 -12.38 -9.16 0.49
N LEU A 297 -12.03 -9.75 1.63
CA LEU A 297 -12.91 -10.67 2.32
C LEU A 297 -14.22 -9.92 2.57
N ASP A 298 -15.34 -10.46 2.07
CA ASP A 298 -16.64 -9.84 2.23
C ASP A 298 -16.95 -9.64 3.72
N LEU A 299 -16.71 -8.42 4.21
CA LEU A 299 -16.83 -8.06 5.63
C LEU A 299 -18.29 -8.10 6.11
N SER A 300 -19.26 -8.33 5.22
CA SER A 300 -20.65 -8.61 5.63
C SER A 300 -20.78 -9.88 6.49
N ALA A 301 -19.81 -10.80 6.40
CA ALA A 301 -19.74 -12.01 7.24
C ALA A 301 -19.09 -11.77 8.62
N VAL A 302 -18.33 -10.69 8.81
CA VAL A 302 -17.77 -10.31 10.12
C VAL A 302 -18.83 -9.48 10.85
N ARG A 303 -19.92 -10.14 11.25
CA ARG A 303 -20.96 -9.53 12.08
C ARG A 303 -20.39 -9.16 13.46
N ASP A 304 -20.47 -7.88 13.74
CA ASP A 304 -20.74 -7.24 15.04
C ASP A 304 -20.75 -8.20 16.26
N ARG A 305 -19.58 -8.44 16.85
CA ARG A 305 -19.44 -9.11 18.15
C ARG A 305 -19.39 -8.12 19.32
N THR A 306 -19.66 -6.84 19.08
CA THR A 306 -19.65 -5.79 20.11
C THR A 306 -20.93 -5.70 20.94
N ALA A 307 -21.84 -6.68 20.85
CA ALA A 307 -23.10 -6.70 21.60
C ALA A 307 -23.13 -7.74 22.75
N ILE A 308 -22.07 -7.88 23.55
CA ILE A 308 -22.04 -8.60 24.85
C ILE A 308 -20.87 -7.96 25.64
N THR A 309 -20.99 -7.16 26.70
CA THR A 309 -21.76 -7.24 27.96
C THR A 309 -21.87 -5.84 28.59
N ALA A 310 -23.05 -5.47 29.10
CA ALA A 310 -23.15 -4.55 30.23
C ALA A 310 -23.75 -5.35 31.40
N PRO A 311 -23.16 -5.33 32.60
CA PRO A 311 -23.72 -6.03 33.75
C PRO A 311 -24.98 -5.33 34.25
N ALA A 312 -25.94 -6.15 34.69
CA ALA A 312 -27.21 -5.76 35.32
C ALA A 312 -27.00 -5.14 36.70
#